data_AF-A0A366E4L9-F1
#
_entry.id   AF-A0A366E4L9-F1
#
_cell.length_a   1.000
_cell.length_b   1.000
_cell.length_c   1.000
_cell.angle_alpha   90.00
_cell.angle_beta   90.00
_cell.angle_gamma   90.00
#
_symmetry.space_group_name_H-M   'P 1'
#
loop_
_entity.id
_entity.type
_entity.pdbx_description
1 polymer ?
#
loop_
_entity_poly.entity_id
_entity_poly.type
_entity_poly.pdbx_seq_one_letter_code
_entity_poly.pdbx_strand_id
1 'polypeptide(L)'
;MNAVAAPDRRAAGTDLSVLAVPARILGAVLLALAAAASFALAGWAADFGGLVYVTFAMYVGASAWLLRWGITLGRNGTRRPSTSRRRRGD
;
A
#
# COMPACT_ATOMS: atom_id res chain seq x y z
N MET A 1 36.71 -16.57 5.48
CA MET A 1 35.65 -15.98 4.64
C MET A 1 34.34 -16.12 5.41
N ASN A 2 33.85 -15.05 6.02
CA ASN A 2 32.59 -15.07 6.77
C ASN A 2 31.43 -14.93 5.79
N ALA A 3 30.56 -15.93 5.73
CA ALA A 3 29.33 -15.86 4.96
C ALA A 3 28.41 -14.83 5.62
N VAL A 4 28.21 -13.68 4.98
CA VAL A 4 27.18 -12.71 5.37
C VAL A 4 25.84 -13.41 5.19
N ALA A 5 25.16 -13.72 6.29
CA ALA A 5 23.82 -14.27 6.26
C ALA A 5 22.91 -13.32 5.45
N ALA A 6 22.33 -13.82 4.36
CA ALA A 6 21.45 -13.03 3.51
C ALA A 6 20.27 -12.51 4.35
N PRO A 7 19.85 -11.24 4.18
CA PRO A 7 18.78 -10.66 4.98
C PRO A 7 17.51 -11.50 4.87
N ASP A 8 16.97 -11.86 6.02
CA ASP A 8 15.88 -12.80 6.15
C ASP A 8 14.57 -12.13 5.68
N ARG A 9 14.21 -12.33 4.40
CA ARG A 9 13.07 -11.64 3.75
C ARG A 9 11.75 -11.84 4.49
N ARG A 10 11.63 -12.90 5.31
CA ARG A 10 10.45 -13.16 6.15
C ARG A 10 10.35 -12.20 7.34
N ALA A 11 11.49 -11.86 7.96
CA ALA A 11 11.52 -10.87 9.03
C ALA A 11 11.12 -9.48 8.51
N ALA A 12 11.67 -9.07 7.36
CA ALA A 12 11.30 -7.82 6.69
C ALA A 12 9.80 -7.76 6.30
N GLY A 13 9.21 -8.88 5.86
CA GLY A 13 7.78 -8.97 5.53
C GLY A 13 6.85 -8.81 6.74
N THR A 14 7.32 -9.16 7.94
CA THR A 14 6.53 -9.02 9.18
C THR A 14 6.49 -7.56 9.63
N ASP A 15 7.59 -6.83 9.48
CA ASP A 15 7.69 -5.40 9.86
C ASP A 15 6.81 -4.50 8.97
N LEU A 16 6.82 -4.77 7.66
CA LEU A 16 5.98 -4.09 6.67
C LEU A 16 4.46 -4.30 6.89
N SER A 17 4.06 -5.35 7.61
CA SER A 17 2.65 -5.64 7.86
C SER A 17 1.97 -4.63 8.82
N VAL A 18 2.75 -4.02 9.73
CA VAL A 18 2.26 -2.95 10.63
C VAL A 18 1.87 -1.70 9.84
N LEU A 19 2.56 -1.43 8.73
CA LEU A 19 2.28 -0.31 7.84
C LEU A 19 1.05 -0.52 6.94
N ALA A 20 0.51 -1.74 6.86
CA ALA A 20 -0.58 -2.05 5.94
C ALA A 20 -1.88 -1.29 6.28
N VAL A 21 -2.18 -1.11 7.57
CA VAL A 21 -3.36 -0.36 8.03
C VAL A 21 -3.24 1.14 7.72
N PRO A 22 -2.18 1.86 8.13
CA PRO A 22 -2.04 3.27 7.80
C PRO A 22 -1.93 3.51 6.29
N ALA A 23 -1.30 2.62 5.52
CA ALA A 23 -1.25 2.74 4.06
C ALA A 23 -2.64 2.66 3.41
N ARG A 24 -3.55 1.81 3.92
CA ARG A 24 -4.94 1.74 3.43
C ARG A 24 -5.72 3.01 3.77
N ILE A 25 -5.62 3.48 5.01
CA ILE A 25 -6.32 4.70 5.45
C ILE A 25 -5.86 5.87 4.59
N LEU A 26 -4.55 6.04 4.44
CA LEU A 26 -3.98 7.11 3.64
C LEU A 26 -4.42 7.02 2.17
N GLY A 27 -4.34 5.83 1.56
CA GLY A 27 -4.79 5.62 0.18
C GLY A 27 -6.28 5.94 -0.03
N ALA A 28 -7.14 5.55 0.91
CA ALA A 28 -8.56 5.84 0.86
C ALA A 28 -8.86 7.34 1.02
N VAL A 29 -8.17 8.01 1.95
CA VAL A 29 -8.28 9.46 2.17
C VAL A 29 -7.84 10.21 0.90
N LEU A 30 -6.69 9.85 0.32
CA LEU A 30 -6.20 10.46 -0.91
C LEU A 30 -7.19 10.27 -2.07
N LEU A 31 -7.82 9.09 -2.19
CA LEU A 31 -8.87 8.86 -3.20
C LEU A 31 -10.10 9.75 -2.97
N ALA A 32 -10.54 9.92 -1.73
CA ALA A 32 -11.66 10.79 -1.39
C ALA A 32 -11.34 12.26 -1.69
N LEU A 33 -10.11 12.70 -1.40
CA LEU A 33 -9.64 14.03 -1.78
C LEU A 33 -9.58 14.19 -3.30
N ALA A 34 -9.13 13.17 -4.05
CA ALA A 34 -9.16 13.21 -5.51
C ALA A 34 -10.59 13.38 -6.04
N ALA A 35 -11.54 12.64 -5.48
CA ALA A 35 -12.95 12.78 -5.85
C ALA A 35 -13.48 14.18 -5.54
N ALA A 36 -13.16 14.75 -4.38
CA ALA A 36 -13.52 16.12 -4.05
C ALA A 36 -12.86 17.15 -5.00
N ALA A 37 -11.58 16.96 -5.33
CA ALA A 37 -10.83 17.82 -6.24
C ALA A 37 -11.35 17.75 -7.69
N SER A 38 -11.98 16.63 -8.10
CA SER A 38 -12.57 16.49 -9.43
C SER A 38 -13.63 17.55 -9.74
N PHE A 39 -14.35 18.06 -8.74
CA PHE A 39 -15.34 19.12 -8.90
C PHE A 39 -14.71 20.48 -9.24
N ALA A 40 -13.49 20.75 -8.75
CA ALA A 40 -12.76 21.98 -9.03
C ALA A 40 -11.86 21.86 -10.27
N LEU A 41 -11.68 20.64 -10.80
CA LEU A 41 -10.68 20.32 -11.81
C LEU A 41 -10.87 21.07 -13.12
N ALA A 42 -12.13 21.26 -13.55
CA ALA A 42 -12.44 22.01 -14.76
C ALA A 42 -12.10 23.50 -14.64
N GLY A 43 -12.30 24.08 -13.45
CA GLY A 43 -11.90 25.46 -13.16
C GLY A 43 -10.38 25.60 -13.19
N TRP A 44 -9.67 24.70 -12.53
CA TRP A 44 -8.20 24.73 -12.51
C TRP A 44 -7.59 24.47 -13.88
N ALA A 45 -8.20 23.61 -14.70
CA ALA A 45 -7.75 23.38 -16.07
C ALA A 45 -7.93 24.62 -16.97
N ALA A 46 -8.93 25.46 -16.71
CA ALA A 46 -9.10 26.72 -17.41
C ALA A 46 -8.00 27.75 -17.05
N ASP A 47 -7.58 27.77 -15.78
CA ASP A 47 -6.57 28.71 -15.27
C ASP A 47 -5.13 28.27 -15.55
N PHE A 48 -4.84 26.96 -15.44
CA PHE A 48 -3.49 26.39 -15.51
C PHE A 48 -3.25 25.48 -16.72
N GLY A 49 -4.26 25.27 -17.56
CA GLY A 49 -4.17 24.46 -18.77
C GLY A 49 -4.18 22.94 -18.52
N GLY A 50 -3.87 22.19 -19.58
CA GLY A 50 -4.02 20.73 -19.61
C GLY A 50 -3.11 19.93 -18.66
N LEU A 51 -2.05 20.54 -18.11
CA LEU A 51 -1.12 19.89 -17.17
C LEU A 51 -1.84 19.41 -15.90
N VAL A 52 -2.92 20.10 -15.50
CA VAL A 52 -3.75 19.74 -14.34
C VAL A 52 -4.31 18.33 -14.48
N TYR A 53 -4.74 17.92 -15.67
CA TYR A 53 -5.28 16.57 -15.90
C TYR A 53 -4.21 15.49 -15.74
N VAL A 54 -2.98 15.75 -16.21
CA VAL A 54 -1.86 14.82 -16.09
C VAL A 54 -1.46 14.62 -14.63
N THR A 55 -1.30 15.72 -13.89
CA THR A 55 -0.99 15.69 -12.46
C THR A 55 -2.09 14.99 -11.66
N PHE A 56 -3.35 15.28 -11.98
CA PHE A 56 -4.49 14.63 -11.34
C PHE A 56 -4.53 13.12 -11.62
N ALA A 57 -4.27 12.70 -12.87
CA ALA A 57 -4.18 11.30 -13.23
C ALA A 57 -3.05 10.57 -12.47
N MET A 58 -1.87 11.20 -12.34
CA MET A 58 -0.76 10.65 -11.55
C MET A 58 -1.13 10.53 -10.07
N TYR A 59 -1.79 11.54 -9.50
CA TYR A 59 -2.24 11.54 -8.12
C TYR A 59 -3.23 10.40 -7.83
N VAL A 60 -4.26 10.24 -8.69
CA VAL A 60 -5.23 9.15 -8.59
C VAL A 60 -4.54 7.79 -8.74
N GLY A 61 -3.65 7.65 -9.73
CA GLY A 61 -2.89 6.42 -9.96
C GLY A 61 -2.02 6.01 -8.78
N ALA A 62 -1.27 6.96 -8.20
CA ALA A 62 -0.43 6.73 -7.03
C ALA A 62 -1.27 6.32 -5.81
N SER A 63 -2.40 6.99 -5.59
CA SER A 63 -3.32 6.71 -4.49
C SER A 63 -3.95 5.31 -4.61
N ALA A 64 -4.39 4.94 -5.82
CA ALA A 64 -4.91 3.61 -6.11
C ALA A 64 -3.84 2.52 -5.95
N TRP A 65 -2.61 2.79 -6.39
CA TRP A 65 -1.49 1.88 -6.21
C TRP A 65 -1.18 1.64 -4.74
N LEU A 66 -1.12 2.71 -3.94
CA LEU A 66 -0.85 2.66 -2.50
C LEU A 66 -1.94 1.85 -1.77
N LEU A 67 -3.20 2.11 -2.11
CA LEU A 67 -4.34 1.39 -1.54
C LEU A 67 -4.28 -0.11 -1.90
N ARG A 68 -3.97 -0.44 -3.16
CA ARG A 68 -3.80 -1.82 -3.62
C ARG A 68 -2.69 -2.53 -2.85
N TRP A 69 -1.56 -1.87 -2.67
CA TRP A 69 -0.43 -2.39 -1.87
C TRP A 69 -0.85 -2.70 -0.43
N GLY A 70 -1.50 -1.76 0.26
CA GLY A 70 -1.99 -1.97 1.62
C GLY A 70 -2.96 -3.16 1.73
N ILE A 71 -3.81 -3.37 0.71
CA ILE A 71 -4.70 -4.54 0.65
C ILE A 71 -3.89 -5.84 0.48
N THR A 72 -2.93 -5.87 -0.45
CA THR A 72 -2.09 -7.05 -0.71
C THR A 72 -1.26 -7.46 0.51
N LEU A 73 -0.66 -6.51 1.24
CA LEU A 73 0.13 -6.83 2.44
C LEU A 73 -0.71 -7.49 3.54
N GLY A 74 -1.90 -6.96 3.84
CA GLY A 74 -2.75 -7.57 4.88
C GLY A 74 -3.44 -8.88 4.46
N ARG A 75 -3.47 -9.22 3.16
CA ARG A 75 -3.90 -10.57 2.71
C ARG A 75 -2.84 -11.64 2.92
N ASN A 76 -1.56 -11.26 3.02
CA ASN A 76 -0.43 -12.18 3.19
C ASN A 76 -0.09 -12.45 4.67
N GLY A 77 -0.41 -11.51 5.57
CA GLY A 77 -0.16 -11.65 7.02
C GLY A 77 -1.08 -12.63 7.77
N THR A 78 -2.19 -13.06 7.16
CA THR A 78 -3.16 -13.97 7.78
C THR A 78 -2.86 -15.45 7.60
N ARG A 79 -1.75 -15.82 6.92
CA ARG A 79 -1.22 -17.18 6.99
C ARG A 79 -0.52 -17.39 8.34
N ARG A 80 -1.33 -17.46 9.40
CA ARG A 80 -0.92 -18.01 10.69
C ARG A 80 -0.29 -19.38 10.39
N PRO A 81 0.99 -19.61 10.71
CA PRO A 81 1.52 -20.95 10.69
C PRO A 81 0.69 -21.72 11.71
N SER A 82 -0.08 -22.70 11.24
CA SER A 82 -0.56 -23.75 12.11
C SER A 82 0.68 -24.44 12.65
N THR A 83 1.10 -24.04 13.85
CA THR A 83 2.02 -24.79 14.68
C THR A 83 1.30 -26.06 15.13
N SER A 84 0.96 -26.93 14.18
CA SER A 84 0.77 -28.36 14.38
C SER A 84 2.15 -29.02 14.35
N ARG A 85 3.12 -28.47 15.08
CA ARG A 85 4.38 -29.17 15.32
C ARG A 85 4.16 -30.09 16.50
N ARG A 86 3.65 -31.28 16.16
CA ARG A 86 4.04 -32.55 16.75
C ARG A 86 4.25 -32.52 18.26
N ARG A 87 3.14 -32.74 18.95
CA ARG A 87 3.08 -33.79 19.96
C ARG A 87 3.48 -35.11 19.27
N ARG A 88 4.77 -35.44 19.30
CA ARG A 88 5.31 -36.81 19.16
C ARG A 88 6.27 -36.89 20.35
N GLY A 89 5.88 -37.48 21.46
CA GLY A 89 5.42 -38.86 21.55
C GLY A 89 6.65 -39.65 21.98
N ASP A 90 6.69 -39.86 23.30
CA ASP A 90 7.35 -40.94 24.05
C ASP A 90 8.89 -40.92 24.19
#